data_AF-A0A2N9MWY2-F1
#
_entry.id   AF-A0A2N9MWY2-F1
#
_cell.length_a   1.000
_cell.length_b   1.000
_cell.length_c   1.000
_cell.angle_alpha   90.00
_cell.angle_beta   90.00
_cell.angle_gamma   90.00
#
_symmetry.space_group_name_H-M   'P 1'
#
loop_
_entity.id
_entity.type
_entity.pdbx_description
1 polymer ?
#
loop_
_entity_poly.entity_id
_entity_poly.type
_entity_poly.pdbx_seq_one_letter_code
_entity_poly.pdbx_strand_id
1 'polypeptide(L)'
;MGMAEPDHYFAHHPQIDAAFAQAVTWACEAKNLNLMSLYESRAQRRVERNMKMLKDLQAERKSAFNQIVEDATLLALHAAAKGEPYDVERDFPPEALPPQFAFSLPKIAHLATHNLRLADAKKQCEAARQPLRKAA
;
A
#
# COMPACT_ATOMS: atom_id res chain seq x y z
N MET A 1 35.65 -10.20 33.31
CA MET A 1 35.93 -9.48 34.57
C MET A 1 34.59 -8.98 35.07
N GLY A 2 34.11 -9.56 36.18
CA GLY A 2 32.84 -9.17 36.78
C GLY A 2 32.95 -7.77 37.37
N MET A 3 31.94 -6.94 37.18
CA MET A 3 31.83 -5.69 37.92
C MET A 3 31.65 -6.09 39.38
N ALA A 4 32.61 -5.75 40.23
CA ALA A 4 32.51 -5.93 41.67
C ALA A 4 31.19 -5.33 42.15
N GLU A 5 30.54 -5.99 43.11
CA GLU A 5 29.35 -5.43 43.75
C GLU A 5 29.67 -3.99 44.18
N PRO A 6 28.90 -3.00 43.72
CA PRO A 6 29.18 -1.61 44.04
C PRO A 6 29.03 -1.43 45.55
N ASP A 7 30.05 -0.86 46.19
CA ASP A 7 30.02 -0.56 47.62
C ASP A 7 28.72 0.17 47.98
N HIS A 8 27.97 -0.39 48.94
CA HIS A 8 26.69 0.17 49.36
C HIS A 8 26.94 1.37 50.29
N TYR A 9 27.13 2.54 49.69
CA TYR A 9 27.24 3.80 50.41
C TYR A 9 25.85 4.36 50.72
N PHE A 10 25.57 4.60 52.00
CA PHE A 10 24.36 5.29 52.47
C PHE A 10 24.74 6.71 52.90
N ALA A 11 24.29 7.71 52.17
CA ALA A 11 24.45 9.13 52.51
C ALA A 11 23.45 9.59 53.58
N HIS A 12 22.53 8.72 54.01
CA HIS A 12 21.48 8.98 55.01
C HIS A 12 20.56 10.16 54.66
N HIS A 13 20.52 10.50 53.37
CA HIS A 13 19.58 11.45 52.81
C HIS A 13 18.82 10.74 51.69
N PRO A 14 17.51 10.52 51.83
CA PRO A 14 16.76 9.57 50.99
C PRO A 14 16.81 9.92 49.49
N GLN A 15 16.88 11.21 49.15
CA GLN A 15 17.01 11.66 47.75
C GLN A 15 18.39 11.35 47.15
N ILE A 16 19.44 11.40 47.96
CA ILE A 16 20.83 11.15 47.52
C ILE A 16 21.00 9.64 47.31
N ASP A 17 20.53 8.83 48.27
CA ASP A 17 20.59 7.37 48.19
C ASP A 17 19.80 6.83 46.98
N ALA A 18 18.62 7.39 46.71
CA ALA A 18 17.83 7.04 45.54
C ALA A 18 18.54 7.40 44.21
N ALA A 19 19.17 8.57 44.14
CA ALA A 19 19.92 8.99 42.95
C ALA A 19 21.15 8.09 42.70
N PHE A 20 21.88 7.72 43.75
CA PHE A 20 23.02 6.79 43.64
C PHE A 20 22.57 5.39 43.20
N ALA A 21 21.51 4.84 43.80
CA ALA A 21 20.96 3.53 43.41
C ALA A 21 20.53 3.51 41.94
N GLN A 22 19.89 4.58 41.46
CA GLN A 22 19.55 4.73 40.05
C GLN A 22 20.81 4.79 39.18
N ALA A 23 21.80 5.62 39.51
CA ALA A 23 23.02 5.77 38.73
C ALA A 23 23.79 4.44 38.60
N VAL A 24 23.89 3.68 39.69
CA VAL A 24 24.50 2.33 39.69
C VAL A 24 23.71 1.38 38.79
N THR A 25 22.38 1.37 38.90
CA THR A 25 21.52 0.54 38.05
C THR A 25 21.73 0.88 36.57
N TRP A 26 21.75 2.16 36.21
CA TRP A 26 22.03 2.61 34.84
C TRP A 26 23.42 2.16 34.37
N ALA A 27 24.45 2.25 35.21
CA ALA A 27 25.80 1.83 34.86
C ALA A 27 25.89 0.31 34.65
N CYS A 28 25.25 -0.48 35.53
CA CYS A 28 25.20 -1.94 35.42
C CYS A 28 24.40 -2.42 34.20
N GLU A 29 23.24 -1.80 33.94
CA GLU A 29 22.31 -2.19 32.87
C GLU A 29 22.59 -1.51 31.52
N ALA A 30 23.52 -0.55 31.46
CA ALA A 30 23.85 0.20 30.23
C ALA A 30 24.10 -0.71 29.03
N LYS A 31 24.79 -1.84 29.25
CA LYS A 31 25.07 -2.81 28.19
C LYS A 31 23.79 -3.48 27.66
N ASN A 32 22.87 -3.83 28.55
CA ASN A 32 21.60 -4.46 28.19
C ASN A 32 20.69 -3.47 27.47
N LEU A 33 20.61 -2.24 27.95
CA LEU A 33 19.86 -1.16 27.29
C LEU A 33 20.40 -0.86 25.88
N ASN A 34 21.72 -0.79 25.72
CA ASN A 34 22.35 -0.63 24.41
C ASN A 34 22.00 -1.79 23.47
N LEU A 35 21.99 -3.03 23.98
CA LEU A 35 21.61 -4.20 23.20
C LEU A 35 20.13 -4.13 22.78
N MET A 36 19.23 -3.72 23.68
CA MET A 36 17.81 -3.55 23.36
C MET A 36 17.60 -2.48 22.28
N SER A 37 18.23 -1.30 22.44
CA SER A 37 18.18 -0.21 21.46
C SER A 37 18.70 -0.65 20.08
N LEU A 38 19.77 -1.46 20.03
CA LEU A 38 20.27 -2.03 18.79
C LEU A 38 19.26 -2.97 18.13
N TYR A 39 18.63 -3.87 18.88
CA TYR A 39 17.65 -4.79 18.31
C TYR A 39 16.35 -4.08 17.90
N GLU A 40 15.92 -3.08 18.65
CA GLU A 40 14.80 -2.22 18.28
C GLU A 40 15.07 -1.54 16.94
N SER A 41 16.21 -0.86 16.80
CA SER A 41 16.56 -0.18 15.54
C SER A 41 16.65 -1.15 14.35
N ARG A 42 17.15 -2.38 14.57
CA ARG A 42 17.22 -3.43 13.55
C ARG A 42 15.84 -3.95 13.18
N ALA A 43 14.96 -4.17 14.16
CA ALA A 43 13.59 -4.60 13.95
C ALA A 43 12.82 -3.52 13.18
N GLN A 44 12.93 -2.27 13.59
CA GLN A 44 12.30 -1.14 12.92
C GLN A 44 12.73 -1.00 11.46
N ARG A 45 14.05 -1.07 11.17
CA ARG A 45 14.54 -1.05 9.77
C ARG A 45 14.05 -2.24 8.94
N ARG A 46 13.78 -3.39 9.56
CA ARG A 46 13.18 -4.55 8.85
C ARG A 46 11.71 -4.29 8.56
N VAL A 47 10.96 -3.76 9.53
CA VAL A 47 9.56 -3.40 9.38
C VAL A 47 9.39 -2.33 8.29
N GLU A 48 10.21 -1.28 8.30
CA GLU A 48 10.17 -0.21 7.30
C GLU A 48 10.45 -0.75 5.88
N ARG A 49 11.46 -1.61 5.71
CA ARG A 49 11.76 -2.25 4.42
C ARG A 49 10.63 -3.17 3.97
N ASN A 50 10.11 -4.02 4.85
CA ASN A 50 9.00 -4.91 4.52
C ASN A 50 7.75 -4.08 4.13
N MET A 51 7.46 -3.00 4.86
CA MET A 51 6.36 -2.11 4.56
C MET A 51 6.51 -1.43 3.20
N LYS A 52 7.73 -1.01 2.84
CA LYS A 52 8.03 -0.48 1.51
C LYS A 52 7.77 -1.53 0.42
N MET A 53 8.33 -2.73 0.56
CA MET A 53 8.12 -3.82 -0.40
C MET A 53 6.64 -4.17 -0.58
N LEU A 54 5.86 -4.17 0.51
CA LEU A 54 4.41 -4.42 0.43
C LEU A 54 3.66 -3.31 -0.31
N LYS A 55 4.04 -2.04 -0.09
CA LYS A 55 3.47 -0.90 -0.83
C LYS A 55 3.80 -0.99 -2.32
N ASP A 56 5.03 -1.35 -2.66
CA ASP A 56 5.48 -1.50 -4.05
C ASP A 56 4.69 -2.64 -4.74
N LEU A 57 4.60 -3.81 -4.12
CA LEU A 57 3.77 -4.93 -4.62
C LEU A 57 2.29 -4.55 -4.75
N GLN A 58 1.75 -3.76 -3.82
CA GLN A 58 0.38 -3.29 -3.90
C GLN A 58 0.19 -2.30 -5.05
N ALA A 59 1.18 -1.44 -5.32
CA ALA A 59 1.17 -0.53 -6.45
C ALA A 59 1.20 -1.29 -7.79
N GLU A 60 2.08 -2.29 -7.91
CA GLU A 60 2.16 -3.17 -9.08
C GLU A 60 0.86 -3.94 -9.33
N ARG A 61 0.24 -4.48 -8.27
CA ARG A 61 -1.06 -5.16 -8.40
C ARG A 61 -2.17 -4.21 -8.85
N LYS A 62 -2.16 -2.96 -8.37
CA LYS A 62 -3.14 -1.94 -8.77
C LYS A 62 -2.92 -1.51 -10.23
N SER A 63 -1.67 -1.32 -10.66
CA SER A 63 -1.38 -0.95 -12.05
C SER A 63 -1.76 -2.08 -13.01
N ALA A 64 -1.41 -3.33 -12.70
CA ALA A 64 -1.81 -4.50 -13.49
C ALA A 64 -3.34 -4.62 -13.59
N PHE A 65 -4.05 -4.41 -12.47
CA PHE A 65 -5.52 -4.39 -12.47
C PHE A 65 -6.09 -3.29 -13.37
N ASN A 66 -5.54 -2.08 -13.30
CA ASN A 66 -6.00 -0.98 -14.14
C ASN A 66 -5.77 -1.27 -15.63
N GLN A 67 -4.61 -1.83 -15.99
CA GLN A 67 -4.31 -2.25 -17.37
C GLN A 67 -5.33 -3.28 -17.88
N ILE A 68 -5.65 -4.29 -17.08
CA ILE A 68 -6.65 -5.30 -17.47
C ILE A 68 -8.05 -4.69 -17.62
N VAL A 69 -8.42 -3.74 -16.76
CA VAL A 69 -9.68 -3.01 -16.92
C VAL A 69 -9.67 -2.17 -18.19
N GLU A 70 -8.56 -1.52 -18.52
CA GLU A 70 -8.39 -0.77 -19.77
C GLU A 70 -8.52 -1.69 -20.99
N ASP A 71 -7.82 -2.82 -21.01
CA ASP A 71 -7.92 -3.81 -22.09
C ASP A 71 -9.35 -4.33 -22.25
N ALA A 72 -10.02 -4.67 -21.14
CA ALA A 72 -11.42 -5.09 -21.15
C ALA A 72 -12.36 -3.99 -21.68
N THR A 73 -12.10 -2.72 -21.35
CA THR A 73 -12.88 -1.60 -21.93
C THR A 73 -12.66 -1.45 -23.42
N LEU A 74 -11.43 -1.62 -23.91
CA LEU A 74 -11.11 -1.53 -25.33
C LEU A 74 -11.77 -2.66 -26.11
N LEU A 75 -11.74 -3.89 -25.58
CA LEU A 75 -12.43 -5.04 -26.18
C LEU A 75 -13.94 -4.82 -26.21
N ALA A 76 -14.52 -4.28 -25.14
CA ALA A 76 -15.94 -3.93 -25.10
C ALA A 76 -16.32 -2.86 -26.12
N LEU A 77 -15.50 -1.81 -26.28
CA LEU A 77 -15.69 -0.78 -27.31
C LEU A 77 -15.62 -1.35 -28.72
N HIS A 78 -14.66 -2.25 -28.97
CA HIS A 78 -14.48 -2.90 -30.25
C HIS A 78 -15.67 -3.79 -30.61
N ALA A 79 -16.16 -4.59 -29.67
CA ALA A 79 -17.36 -5.39 -29.85
C ALA A 79 -18.59 -4.52 -30.12
N ALA A 80 -18.76 -3.43 -29.35
CA ALA A 80 -19.84 -2.48 -29.57
C ALA A 80 -19.77 -1.85 -30.98
N ALA A 81 -18.57 -1.51 -31.48
CA ALA A 81 -18.39 -0.98 -32.83
C ALA A 81 -18.75 -2.00 -33.93
N LYS A 82 -18.61 -3.30 -33.66
CA LYS A 82 -19.05 -4.39 -34.53
C LYS A 82 -20.51 -4.76 -34.38
N GLY A 83 -21.20 -4.22 -33.37
CA GLY A 83 -22.58 -4.60 -33.02
C GLY A 83 -22.68 -5.94 -32.26
N GLU A 84 -21.58 -6.41 -31.68
CA GLU A 84 -21.53 -7.67 -30.93
C GLU A 84 -21.57 -7.42 -29.40
N PRO A 85 -22.24 -8.30 -28.62
CA PRO A 85 -22.21 -8.22 -27.17
C PRO A 85 -20.89 -8.80 -26.63
N TYR A 86 -20.18 -8.00 -25.83
CA TYR A 86 -18.98 -8.44 -25.11
C TYR A 86 -19.29 -8.73 -23.65
N ASP A 87 -18.91 -9.93 -23.20
CA ASP A 87 -19.02 -10.36 -21.81
C ASP A 87 -17.65 -10.75 -21.27
N VAL A 88 -17.16 -10.01 -20.28
CA VAL A 88 -15.84 -10.25 -19.67
C VAL A 88 -15.77 -11.64 -19.02
N GLU A 89 -16.85 -12.15 -18.43
CA GLU A 89 -16.82 -13.48 -17.80
C GLU A 89 -16.64 -14.62 -18.82
N ARG A 90 -17.13 -14.40 -20.04
CA ARG A 90 -17.17 -15.41 -21.10
C ARG A 90 -15.99 -15.28 -22.06
N ASP A 91 -15.65 -14.05 -22.41
CA ASP A 91 -14.79 -13.73 -23.54
C ASP A 91 -13.37 -13.32 -23.11
N PHE A 92 -13.13 -13.14 -21.80
CA PHE A 92 -11.80 -12.83 -21.26
C PHE A 92 -11.12 -14.11 -20.73
N PRO A 93 -10.10 -14.64 -21.42
CA PRO A 93 -9.45 -15.88 -21.01
C PRO A 93 -8.67 -15.69 -19.69
N PRO A 94 -8.75 -16.62 -18.73
CA PRO A 94 -7.95 -16.56 -17.51
C PRO A 94 -6.44 -16.65 -17.79
N GLU A 95 -6.02 -17.19 -18.93
CA GLU A 95 -4.63 -17.23 -19.38
C GLU A 95 -4.06 -15.84 -19.71
N ALA A 96 -4.93 -14.86 -20.02
CA ALA A 96 -4.51 -13.47 -20.22
C ALA A 96 -4.26 -12.74 -18.88
N LEU A 97 -4.61 -13.34 -17.75
CA LEU A 97 -4.37 -12.76 -16.43
C LEU A 97 -2.99 -13.16 -15.89
N PRO A 98 -2.32 -12.27 -15.15
CA PRO A 98 -1.10 -12.62 -14.41
C PRO A 98 -1.36 -13.81 -13.46
N PRO A 99 -0.39 -14.72 -13.26
CA PRO A 99 -0.55 -15.94 -12.43
C PRO A 99 -0.96 -15.72 -10.96
N GLN A 100 -0.86 -14.49 -10.44
CA GLN A 100 -1.23 -14.11 -9.07
C GLN A 100 -2.31 -13.02 -9.05
N PHE A 101 -3.10 -12.93 -10.11
CA PHE A 101 -4.16 -11.94 -10.20
C PHE A 101 -5.30 -12.31 -9.26
N ALA A 102 -5.47 -11.53 -8.20
CA ALA A 102 -6.41 -11.82 -7.11
C ALA A 102 -7.79 -11.15 -7.28
N PHE A 103 -8.01 -10.43 -8.39
CA PHE A 103 -9.28 -9.74 -8.61
C PHE A 103 -10.25 -10.61 -9.38
N SER A 104 -11.54 -10.48 -9.04
CA SER A 104 -12.59 -11.23 -9.69
C SER A 104 -12.93 -10.64 -11.06
N LEU A 105 -13.22 -11.51 -12.04
CA LEU A 105 -13.69 -11.10 -13.35
C LEU A 105 -14.95 -10.20 -13.28
N PRO A 106 -15.94 -10.42 -12.37
CA PRO A 106 -17.14 -9.59 -12.35
C PRO A 106 -16.84 -8.14 -11.99
N LYS A 107 -15.80 -7.95 -11.17
CA LYS A 107 -15.33 -6.62 -10.81
C LYS A 107 -14.71 -5.90 -12.01
N ILE A 108 -13.97 -6.62 -12.87
CA ILE A 108 -13.45 -6.06 -14.13
C ILE A 108 -14.61 -5.67 -15.04
N ALA A 109 -15.60 -6.54 -15.22
CA ALA A 109 -16.80 -6.27 -16.01
C ALA A 109 -17.54 -5.02 -15.53
N HIS A 110 -17.76 -4.88 -14.22
CA HIS A 110 -18.39 -3.72 -13.62
C HIS A 110 -17.62 -2.43 -13.85
N LEU A 111 -16.29 -2.44 -13.71
CA LEU A 111 -15.49 -1.25 -13.96
C LEU A 111 -15.41 -0.90 -15.44
N ALA A 112 -15.34 -1.91 -16.32
CA ALA A 112 -15.35 -1.66 -17.75
C ALA A 112 -16.66 -1.02 -18.19
N THR A 113 -17.81 -1.56 -17.75
CA THR A 113 -19.13 -0.96 -18.03
C THR A 113 -19.28 0.44 -17.43
N HIS A 114 -18.75 0.67 -16.22
CA HIS A 114 -18.71 2.01 -15.62
C HIS A 114 -17.89 2.99 -16.48
N ASN A 115 -16.69 2.60 -16.93
CA ASN A 115 -15.82 3.44 -17.74
C ASN A 115 -16.44 3.80 -19.09
N LEU A 116 -17.15 2.85 -19.72
CA LEU A 116 -17.93 3.11 -20.94
C LEU A 116 -18.99 4.18 -20.71
N ARG A 117 -19.82 4.02 -19.67
CA ARG A 117 -20.86 5.01 -19.32
C ARG A 117 -20.27 6.38 -19.03
N LEU A 118 -19.13 6.42 -18.36
CA LEU A 118 -18.43 7.66 -18.06
C LEU A 118 -17.90 8.32 -19.33
N ALA A 119 -17.35 7.55 -20.27
CA ALA A 119 -16.91 8.06 -21.57
C ALA A 119 -18.09 8.61 -22.40
N ASP A 120 -19.23 7.92 -22.40
CA ASP A 120 -20.44 8.37 -23.09
C ASP A 120 -21.00 9.66 -22.48
N ALA A 121 -21.04 9.75 -21.15
CA ALA A 121 -21.44 10.96 -20.44
C ALA A 121 -20.51 12.14 -20.76
N LYS A 122 -19.18 11.90 -20.83
CA LYS A 122 -18.21 12.93 -21.24
C LYS A 122 -18.49 13.45 -22.65
N LYS A 123 -18.70 12.54 -23.61
CA LYS A 123 -19.05 12.90 -25.00
C LYS A 123 -20.33 13.74 -25.08
N GLN A 124 -21.36 13.37 -24.32
CA GLN A 124 -22.63 14.12 -24.26
C GLN A 124 -22.43 15.53 -23.69
N CYS A 125 -21.67 15.65 -22.60
CA CYS A 125 -21.32 16.94 -22.00
C CYS A 125 -20.51 17.83 -22.96
N GLU A 126 -19.59 17.26 -23.73
CA GLU A 126 -18.82 17.98 -24.74
C GLU A 126 -19.68 18.44 -25.92
N ALA A 127 -20.57 17.59 -26.42
CA ALA A 127 -21.52 17.94 -27.47
C ALA A 127 -22.44 19.09 -27.04
N ALA A 128 -22.91 19.09 -25.78
CA ALA A 128 -23.72 20.17 -25.22
C ALA A 128 -22.95 21.50 -25.08
N ARG A 129 -21.61 21.48 -25.02
CA ARG A 129 -20.77 22.69 -24.92
C ARG A 129 -20.44 23.31 -26.28
N GLN A 130 -20.62 22.59 -27.40
CA GLN A 130 -20.35 23.17 -28.71
C GLN A 130 -21.44 24.20 -29.07
N PRO A 131 -21.08 25.47 -29.35
CA PRO A 131 -22.07 26.48 -29.72
C PRO A 131 -22.69 26.10 -31.07
N LEU A 132 -24.03 26.12 -31.14
CA LEU A 132 -24.77 25.95 -32.38
C LEU A 132 -24.26 26.97 -33.41
N ARG A 133 -23.54 26.48 -34.44
CA ARG A 133 -23.09 27.33 -35.54
C ARG A 133 -24.33 27.91 -36.23
N LYS A 134 -24.53 29.22 -36.13
CA LYS A 134 -25.56 29.93 -36.89
C LYS A 134 -25.23 29.78 -38.37
N ALA A 135 -26.10 29.10 -39.12
CA ALA A 135 -26.08 29.15 -40.57
C ALA A 135 -26.46 30.58 -41.01
N ALA A 136 -25.64 31.16 -41.89
CA ALA A 136 -25.87 32.44 -42.55
C ALA A 136 -26.43 32.19 -43.95
#